data_AF-A0A3D6EYS8-F1
#
_entry.id   AF-A0A3D6EYS8-F1
#
_cell.length_a   1.000
_cell.length_b   1.000
_cell.length_c   1.000
_cell.angle_alpha   90.00
_cell.angle_beta   90.00
_cell.angle_gamma   90.00
#
_symmetry.space_group_name_H-M   'P 1'
#
loop_
_entity.id
_entity.type
_entity.pdbx_description
1 polymer ?
#
loop_
_entity_poly.entity_id
_entity_poly.type
_entity_poly.pdbx_seq_one_letter_code
_entity_poly.pdbx_strand_id
1 'polypeptide(L)'
;LGMLMGVVNPTAGSFSWFGEQATHHTRRKIGAVLEHPIFYPYLSGQKNLELNAMIKGADPNNIAKVLDIVELSARKDDKYKTYSLGMKQRLAIASALVSDPIILILDEPTNGLDPMGIAEIREIIKRIANDGKTIILASHLLDEVQKVCTHFAVLKRGNLMHIGPVDDVGKGEEIVEVQAYHDDLGVLLQEFVGSGIIKKENGVFQVMMKEGFHSKDLNRFLFDKGIVASHLATRKKSLEKQFLEILADAK
;
A
#
# COMPACT_ATOMS: atom_id res chain seq x y z
N LEU A 1 -3.82 15.55 3.38
CA LEU A 1 -3.80 15.76 1.92
C LEU A 1 -4.44 17.09 1.49
N GLY A 2 -5.63 17.46 2.01
CA GLY A 2 -6.32 18.70 1.62
C GLY A 2 -5.48 19.99 1.68
N MET A 3 -4.63 20.15 2.71
CA MET A 3 -3.70 21.29 2.81
C MET A 3 -2.66 21.31 1.68
N LEU A 4 -2.08 20.16 1.35
CA LEU A 4 -1.07 20.03 0.28
C LEU A 4 -1.65 20.37 -1.11
N MET A 5 -2.96 20.18 -1.26
CA MET A 5 -3.69 20.46 -2.50
C MET A 5 -4.32 21.84 -2.56
N GLY A 6 -4.27 22.61 -1.47
CA GLY A 6 -4.87 23.94 -1.38
C GLY A 6 -6.40 23.92 -1.28
N VAL A 7 -7.00 22.79 -0.90
CA VAL A 7 -8.44 22.69 -0.56
C VAL A 7 -8.70 23.33 0.80
N VAL A 8 -7.72 23.24 1.71
CA VAL A 8 -7.77 23.81 3.05
C VAL A 8 -6.51 24.65 3.29
N ASN A 9 -6.65 25.83 3.88
CA ASN A 9 -5.51 26.67 4.23
C ASN A 9 -4.79 26.13 5.48
N PRO A 10 -3.45 26.05 5.50
CA PRO A 10 -2.70 25.68 6.69
C PRO A 10 -2.85 26.77 7.77
N THR A 11 -3.00 26.35 9.02
CA THR A 11 -3.03 27.28 10.17
C THR A 11 -1.65 27.89 10.43
N ALA A 12 -0.59 27.10 10.27
CA ALA A 12 0.80 27.50 10.41
C ALA A 12 1.71 26.52 9.63
N GLY A 13 2.98 26.86 9.50
CA GLY A 13 3.97 26.05 8.78
C GLY A 13 4.02 26.34 7.29
N SER A 14 4.91 25.64 6.58
CA SER A 14 5.07 25.78 5.14
C SER A 14 5.42 24.43 4.51
N PHE A 15 5.13 24.30 3.23
CA PHE A 15 5.53 23.18 2.39
C PHE A 15 5.86 23.71 0.99
N SER A 16 6.67 22.95 0.26
CA SER A 16 7.02 23.29 -1.12
C SER A 16 6.79 22.09 -2.04
N TRP A 17 6.47 22.38 -3.30
CA TRP A 17 6.42 21.40 -4.36
C TRP A 17 7.59 21.69 -5.30
N PHE A 18 8.46 20.70 -5.55
CA PHE A 18 9.61 20.86 -6.46
C PHE A 18 10.59 21.97 -6.03
N GLY A 19 10.68 22.25 -4.73
CA GLY A 19 11.47 23.37 -4.20
C GLY A 19 10.83 24.75 -4.41
N GLU A 20 9.63 24.81 -4.99
CA GLU A 20 8.86 26.03 -5.24
C GLU A 20 7.67 26.15 -4.29
N GLN A 21 7.16 27.37 -4.09
CA GLN A 21 5.92 27.57 -3.35
C GLN A 21 4.72 26.90 -4.06
N ALA A 22 3.73 26.48 -3.27
CA ALA A 22 2.52 25.83 -3.77
C ALA A 22 1.58 26.82 -4.50
N THR A 23 1.88 27.11 -5.77
CA THR A 23 1.09 27.97 -6.64
C THR A 23 0.12 27.17 -7.52
N HIS A 24 -0.75 27.88 -8.24
CA HIS A 24 -1.61 27.25 -9.26
C HIS A 24 -0.79 26.55 -10.36
N HIS A 25 0.41 27.07 -10.69
CA HIS A 25 1.27 26.48 -11.69
C HIS A 25 1.86 25.14 -11.23
N THR A 26 2.34 25.04 -9.98
CA THR A 26 2.91 23.78 -9.46
C THR A 26 1.83 22.71 -9.32
N ARG A 27 0.60 23.08 -8.96
CA ARG A 27 -0.54 22.15 -8.88
C ARG A 27 -0.92 21.50 -10.21
N ARG A 28 -0.67 22.16 -11.36
CA ARG A 28 -0.91 21.53 -12.68
C ARG A 28 0.00 20.33 -12.97
N LYS A 29 1.14 20.25 -12.28
CA LYS A 29 2.07 19.12 -12.37
C LYS A 29 1.67 17.95 -11.45
N ILE A 30 0.56 18.08 -10.72
CA ILE A 30 0.08 17.11 -9.72
C ILE A 30 -1.28 16.58 -10.15
N GLY A 31 -1.41 15.26 -10.22
CA GLY A 31 -2.69 14.58 -10.35
C GLY A 31 -3.19 14.20 -8.97
N ALA A 32 -4.47 14.40 -8.69
CA ALA A 32 -5.04 14.02 -7.41
C ALA A 32 -6.42 13.39 -7.56
N VAL A 33 -6.65 12.34 -6.80
CA VAL A 33 -7.97 11.77 -6.51
C VAL A 33 -8.19 11.94 -5.02
N LEU A 34 -9.05 12.90 -4.66
CA LEU A 34 -9.50 13.13 -3.30
C LEU A 34 -10.92 12.59 -3.20
N GLU A 35 -11.15 11.67 -2.26
CA GLU A 35 -12.45 11.02 -2.05
C GLU A 35 -13.01 10.37 -3.33
N HIS A 36 -14.33 10.48 -3.56
CA HIS A 36 -15.00 9.94 -4.73
C HIS A 36 -15.12 11.01 -5.84
N PRO A 37 -14.56 10.77 -7.04
CA PRO A 37 -14.69 11.73 -8.14
C PRO A 37 -16.12 11.81 -8.64
N ILE A 38 -16.55 13.04 -8.94
CA ILE A 38 -17.86 13.33 -9.53
C ILE A 38 -17.69 13.42 -11.04
N PHE A 39 -18.12 12.39 -11.75
CA PHE A 39 -18.21 12.38 -13.21
C PHE A 39 -19.66 12.50 -13.67
N TYR A 40 -19.85 12.99 -14.89
CA TYR A 40 -21.18 13.13 -15.48
C TYR A 40 -21.74 11.75 -15.83
N PRO A 41 -22.84 11.28 -15.20
CA PRO A 41 -23.32 9.91 -15.35
C PRO A 41 -23.80 9.53 -16.75
N TYR A 42 -24.24 10.53 -17.52
CA TYR A 42 -24.77 10.34 -18.87
C TYR A 42 -23.70 10.43 -19.97
N LEU A 43 -22.50 10.93 -19.66
CA LEU A 43 -21.36 10.97 -20.57
C LEU A 43 -20.58 9.65 -20.51
N SER A 44 -19.88 9.32 -21.60
CA SER A 44 -18.99 8.17 -21.62
C SER A 44 -17.74 8.41 -20.78
N GLY A 45 -16.99 7.35 -20.45
CA GLY A 45 -15.68 7.48 -19.81
C GLY A 45 -14.75 8.41 -20.58
N GLN A 46 -14.67 8.22 -21.91
CA GLN A 46 -13.88 9.08 -22.79
C GLN A 46 -14.31 10.54 -22.73
N LYS A 47 -15.62 10.84 -22.86
CA LYS A 47 -16.12 12.22 -22.81
C LYS A 47 -15.89 12.90 -21.47
N ASN A 48 -15.96 12.14 -20.38
CA ASN A 48 -15.61 12.65 -19.05
C ASN A 48 -14.12 13.03 -18.97
N LEU A 49 -13.23 12.23 -19.56
CA LEU A 49 -11.80 12.54 -19.62
C LEU A 49 -11.50 13.72 -20.56
N GLU A 50 -12.19 13.84 -21.69
CA GLU A 50 -12.09 14.99 -22.61
C GLU A 50 -12.44 16.30 -21.88
N LEU A 51 -13.55 16.31 -21.13
CA LEU A 51 -13.94 17.45 -20.32
C LEU A 51 -12.90 17.77 -19.24
N ASN A 52 -12.38 16.75 -18.55
CA ASN A 52 -11.34 16.93 -17.54
C ASN A 52 -10.05 17.51 -18.15
N ALA A 53 -9.65 17.03 -19.32
CA ALA A 53 -8.49 17.53 -20.05
C ALA A 53 -8.68 19.01 -20.43
N MET A 54 -9.85 19.39 -20.94
CA MET A 54 -10.17 20.80 -21.26
C MET A 54 -10.08 21.70 -20.03
N ILE A 55 -10.65 21.29 -18.90
CA ILE A 55 -10.62 22.07 -17.64
C ILE A 55 -9.18 22.26 -17.16
N LYS A 56 -8.35 21.23 -17.27
CA LYS A 56 -6.95 21.25 -16.80
C LYS A 56 -5.98 21.84 -17.83
N GLY A 57 -6.41 22.08 -19.07
CA GLY A 57 -5.54 22.46 -20.19
C GLY A 57 -4.55 21.36 -20.58
N ALA A 58 -4.94 20.10 -20.43
CA ALA A 58 -4.12 18.93 -20.77
C ALA A 58 -4.31 18.55 -22.25
N ASP A 59 -3.30 17.90 -22.84
CA ASP A 59 -3.36 17.41 -24.21
C ASP A 59 -4.39 16.25 -24.34
N PRO A 60 -5.45 16.39 -25.16
CA PRO A 60 -6.41 15.32 -25.41
C PRO A 60 -5.80 14.03 -25.95
N ASN A 61 -4.62 14.08 -26.58
CA ASN A 61 -3.93 12.89 -27.09
C ASN A 61 -3.53 11.92 -25.97
N ASN A 62 -3.39 12.40 -24.74
CA ASN A 62 -3.08 11.56 -23.57
C ASN A 62 -4.25 10.65 -23.17
N ILE A 63 -5.48 10.93 -23.58
CA ILE A 63 -6.67 10.20 -23.13
C ILE A 63 -6.60 8.72 -23.52
N ALA A 64 -6.20 8.42 -24.75
CA ALA A 64 -6.08 7.05 -25.22
C ALA A 64 -5.02 6.26 -24.42
N LYS A 65 -3.86 6.87 -24.17
CA LYS A 65 -2.78 6.29 -23.36
C LYS A 65 -3.24 6.02 -21.93
N VAL A 66 -3.94 6.98 -21.33
CA VAL A 66 -4.37 6.87 -19.94
C VAL A 66 -5.49 5.83 -19.77
N LEU A 67 -6.43 5.74 -20.73
CA LEU A 67 -7.44 4.67 -20.74
C LEU A 67 -6.83 3.27 -20.87
N ASP A 68 -5.71 3.14 -21.58
CA ASP A 68 -4.94 1.89 -21.65
C ASP A 68 -4.28 1.55 -20.31
N ILE A 69 -3.64 2.53 -19.66
CA ILE A 69 -3.00 2.36 -18.36
C ILE A 69 -3.99 1.85 -17.31
N VAL A 70 -5.21 2.39 -17.29
CA VAL A 70 -6.25 1.99 -16.33
C VAL A 70 -7.16 0.88 -16.84
N GLU A 71 -6.85 0.25 -17.97
CA GLU A 71 -7.59 -0.88 -18.54
C GLU A 71 -9.08 -0.59 -18.80
N LEU A 72 -9.41 0.61 -19.29
CA LEU A 72 -10.77 1.02 -19.64
C LEU A 72 -10.99 1.22 -21.14
N SER A 73 -9.98 0.98 -21.98
CA SER A 73 -10.04 1.15 -23.45
C SER A 73 -11.25 0.47 -24.09
N ALA A 74 -11.57 -0.76 -23.70
CA ALA A 74 -12.69 -1.53 -24.25
C ALA A 74 -14.08 -0.99 -23.86
N ARG A 75 -14.16 -0.18 -22.79
CA ARG A 75 -15.41 0.35 -22.21
C ARG A 75 -15.45 1.88 -22.29
N LYS A 76 -14.56 2.51 -23.06
CA LYS A 76 -14.39 3.96 -23.12
C LYS A 76 -15.64 4.73 -23.58
N ASP A 77 -16.44 4.10 -24.44
CA ASP A 77 -17.66 4.67 -25.03
C ASP A 77 -18.92 4.41 -24.19
N ASP A 78 -18.81 3.55 -23.17
CA ASP A 78 -19.91 3.26 -22.25
C ASP A 78 -20.14 4.44 -21.30
N LYS A 79 -21.42 4.68 -20.96
CA LYS A 79 -21.83 5.76 -20.06
C LYS A 79 -21.31 5.51 -18.65
N TYR A 80 -20.80 6.54 -17.97
CA TYR A 80 -20.27 6.42 -16.61
C TYR A 80 -21.26 5.80 -15.62
N LYS A 81 -22.56 6.04 -15.77
CA LYS A 81 -23.59 5.42 -14.91
C LYS A 81 -23.60 3.89 -14.94
N THR A 82 -23.10 3.26 -16.01
CA THR A 82 -23.06 1.79 -16.16
C THR A 82 -21.75 1.19 -15.64
N TYR A 83 -20.82 2.00 -15.14
CA TYR A 83 -19.54 1.52 -14.62
C TYR A 83 -19.73 0.89 -13.24
N SER A 84 -19.04 -0.23 -13.00
CA SER A 84 -18.88 -0.79 -11.65
C SER A 84 -18.06 0.16 -10.78
N LEU A 85 -18.04 -0.05 -9.47
CA LEU A 85 -17.25 0.78 -8.57
C LEU A 85 -15.75 0.76 -8.93
N GLY A 86 -15.20 -0.42 -9.28
CA GLY A 86 -13.82 -0.55 -9.75
C GLY A 86 -13.54 0.23 -11.04
N MET A 87 -14.46 0.18 -12.01
CA MET A 87 -14.34 0.98 -13.24
C MET A 87 -14.40 2.49 -12.94
N LYS A 88 -15.22 2.91 -11.97
CA LYS A 88 -15.29 4.32 -11.54
C LYS A 88 -13.98 4.78 -10.89
N GLN A 89 -13.38 3.94 -10.05
CA GLN A 89 -12.06 4.23 -9.45
C GLN A 89 -10.94 4.26 -10.50
N ARG A 90 -10.95 3.34 -11.45
CA ARG A 90 -10.02 3.38 -12.60
C ARG A 90 -10.16 4.67 -13.41
N LEU A 91 -11.39 5.12 -13.67
CA LEU A 91 -11.62 6.39 -14.34
C LEU A 91 -11.17 7.60 -13.49
N ALA A 92 -11.28 7.51 -12.16
CA ALA A 92 -10.73 8.49 -11.21
C ALA A 92 -9.23 8.69 -11.44
N ILE A 93 -8.49 7.58 -11.40
CA ILE A 93 -7.04 7.54 -11.60
C ILE A 93 -6.70 8.08 -13.00
N ALA A 94 -7.46 7.68 -14.02
CA ALA A 94 -7.29 8.21 -15.37
C ALA A 94 -7.45 9.74 -15.42
N SER A 95 -8.47 10.29 -14.76
CA SER A 95 -8.67 11.74 -14.74
C SER A 95 -7.54 12.49 -14.04
N ALA A 96 -6.88 11.87 -13.05
CA ALA A 96 -5.69 12.44 -12.41
C ALA A 96 -4.45 12.35 -13.33
N LEU A 97 -4.34 11.29 -14.13
CA LEU A 97 -3.22 11.04 -15.05
C LEU A 97 -3.31 11.82 -16.37
N VAL A 98 -4.49 12.28 -16.81
CA VAL A 98 -4.67 12.92 -18.12
C VAL A 98 -3.74 14.12 -18.35
N SER A 99 -3.36 14.81 -17.27
CA SER A 99 -2.43 15.95 -17.28
C SER A 99 -0.94 15.55 -17.30
N ASP A 100 -0.64 14.25 -17.44
CA ASP A 100 0.69 13.65 -17.31
C ASP A 100 1.48 14.18 -16.10
N PRO A 101 0.95 14.04 -14.88
CA PRO A 101 1.56 14.61 -13.70
C PRO A 101 2.82 13.86 -13.29
N ILE A 102 3.75 14.56 -12.65
CA ILE A 102 4.96 13.95 -12.06
C ILE A 102 4.72 13.42 -10.64
N ILE A 103 3.71 13.96 -9.94
CA ILE A 103 3.24 13.47 -8.64
C ILE A 103 1.76 13.10 -8.75
N LEU A 104 1.39 11.92 -8.28
CA LEU A 104 0.01 11.45 -8.15
C LEU A 104 -0.34 11.32 -6.67
N ILE A 105 -1.47 11.89 -6.25
CA ILE A 105 -2.01 11.76 -4.90
C ILE A 105 -3.29 10.93 -4.97
N LEU A 106 -3.32 9.81 -4.24
CA LEU A 106 -4.45 8.90 -4.20
C LEU A 106 -4.94 8.77 -2.76
N ASP A 107 -6.19 9.17 -2.52
CA ASP A 107 -6.85 9.03 -1.23
C ASP A 107 -7.80 7.83 -1.27
N GLU A 108 -7.45 6.76 -0.55
CA GLU A 108 -8.23 5.53 -0.43
C GLU A 108 -8.69 4.91 -1.78
N PRO A 109 -7.78 4.68 -2.74
CA PRO A 109 -8.15 4.27 -4.11
C PRO A 109 -8.78 2.88 -4.21
N THR A 110 -8.58 2.04 -3.19
CA THR A 110 -9.07 0.66 -3.12
C THR A 110 -10.33 0.51 -2.27
N ASN A 111 -10.82 1.60 -1.67
CA ASN A 111 -11.93 1.54 -0.73
C ASN A 111 -13.25 1.10 -1.41
N GLY A 112 -13.96 0.18 -0.76
CA GLY A 112 -15.21 -0.39 -1.23
C GLY A 112 -15.10 -1.39 -2.39
N LEU A 113 -13.88 -1.69 -2.86
CA LEU A 113 -13.67 -2.68 -3.92
C LEU A 113 -13.64 -4.11 -3.36
N ASP A 114 -13.99 -5.05 -4.22
CA ASP A 114 -13.81 -6.48 -3.97
C ASP A 114 -12.32 -6.87 -4.12
N PRO A 115 -11.90 -8.07 -3.65
CA PRO A 115 -10.50 -8.48 -3.70
C PRO A 115 -9.89 -8.44 -5.11
N MET A 116 -10.69 -8.72 -6.15
CA MET A 116 -10.25 -8.66 -7.54
C MET A 116 -10.00 -7.20 -7.96
N GLY A 117 -10.93 -6.28 -7.69
CA GLY A 117 -10.75 -4.86 -7.99
C GLY A 117 -9.59 -4.22 -7.23
N ILE A 118 -9.33 -4.64 -5.99
CA ILE A 118 -8.14 -4.21 -5.23
C ILE A 118 -6.86 -4.64 -5.94
N ALA A 119 -6.78 -5.90 -6.40
CA ALA A 119 -5.62 -6.40 -7.14
C ALA A 119 -5.41 -5.67 -8.48
N GLU A 120 -6.48 -5.37 -9.21
CA GLU A 120 -6.39 -4.58 -10.45
C GLU A 120 -5.84 -3.16 -10.20
N ILE A 121 -6.41 -2.44 -9.23
CA ILE A 121 -5.94 -1.09 -8.87
C ILE A 121 -4.49 -1.11 -8.41
N ARG A 122 -4.10 -2.14 -7.64
CA ARG A 122 -2.72 -2.34 -7.22
C ARG A 122 -1.75 -2.39 -8.39
N GLU A 123 -2.05 -3.21 -9.39
CA GLU A 123 -1.19 -3.36 -10.56
C GLU A 123 -1.14 -2.08 -11.41
N ILE A 124 -2.26 -1.35 -11.50
CA ILE A 124 -2.29 -0.02 -12.12
C ILE A 124 -1.35 0.96 -11.39
N ILE A 125 -1.41 1.02 -10.05
CA ILE A 125 -0.54 1.90 -9.25
C ILE A 125 0.93 1.54 -9.47
N LYS A 126 1.28 0.25 -9.47
CA LYS A 126 2.65 -0.21 -9.74
C LYS A 126 3.12 0.16 -11.16
N ARG A 127 2.27 -0.01 -12.18
CA ARG A 127 2.57 0.39 -13.56
C ARG A 127 2.87 1.89 -13.64
N ILE A 128 2.04 2.71 -13.01
CA ILE A 128 2.24 4.17 -12.96
C ILE A 128 3.55 4.53 -12.26
N ALA A 129 3.89 3.86 -11.15
CA ALA A 129 5.14 4.08 -10.43
C ALA A 129 6.36 3.67 -11.27
N ASN A 130 6.30 2.53 -11.97
CA ASN A 130 7.36 2.04 -12.85
C ASN A 130 7.60 2.97 -14.06
N ASP A 131 6.60 3.73 -14.49
CA ASP A 131 6.73 4.80 -15.49
C ASP A 131 7.44 6.06 -14.94
N GLY A 132 7.96 6.01 -13.70
CA GLY A 132 8.78 7.07 -13.09
C GLY A 132 7.98 8.16 -12.36
N LYS A 133 6.69 7.94 -12.11
CA LYS A 133 5.83 8.90 -11.38
C LYS A 133 5.93 8.66 -9.88
N THR A 134 5.96 9.75 -9.10
CA THR A 134 5.89 9.66 -7.63
C THR A 134 4.44 9.56 -7.18
N ILE A 135 4.12 8.62 -6.29
CA ILE A 135 2.75 8.40 -5.81
C ILE A 135 2.70 8.61 -4.29
N ILE A 136 1.81 9.48 -3.83
CA ILE A 136 1.45 9.64 -2.42
C ILE A 136 0.11 8.92 -2.22
N LEU A 137 0.17 7.78 -1.54
CA LEU A 137 -1.00 6.96 -1.23
C LEU A 137 -1.40 7.17 0.23
N ALA A 138 -2.64 7.61 0.45
CA ALA A 138 -3.29 7.50 1.76
C ALA A 138 -4.17 6.27 1.77
N SER A 139 -3.93 5.36 2.72
CA SER A 139 -4.81 4.21 2.96
C SER A 139 -4.75 3.74 4.40
N HIS A 140 -5.89 3.28 4.91
CA HIS A 140 -5.97 2.52 6.16
C HIS A 140 -5.66 1.02 5.98
N LEU A 141 -5.61 0.52 4.74
CA LEU A 141 -5.33 -0.88 4.44
C LEU A 141 -3.81 -1.12 4.39
N LEU A 142 -3.25 -1.53 5.53
CA LEU A 142 -1.80 -1.69 5.68
C LEU A 142 -1.21 -2.80 4.79
N ASP A 143 -1.98 -3.85 4.50
CA ASP A 143 -1.57 -4.89 3.54
C ASP A 143 -1.38 -4.32 2.12
N GLU A 144 -2.19 -3.34 1.71
CA GLU A 144 -2.02 -2.65 0.44
C GLU A 144 -0.78 -1.76 0.45
N VAL A 145 -0.59 -0.98 1.52
CA VAL A 145 0.61 -0.15 1.69
C VAL A 145 1.86 -1.02 1.61
N GLN A 146 1.87 -2.18 2.27
CA GLN A 146 3.01 -3.10 2.27
C GLN A 146 3.32 -3.68 0.88
N LYS A 147 2.30 -3.90 0.04
CA LYS A 147 2.45 -4.51 -1.29
C LYS A 147 2.76 -3.51 -2.41
N VAL A 148 2.58 -2.22 -2.16
CA VAL A 148 2.61 -1.17 -3.20
C VAL A 148 3.63 -0.09 -2.93
N CYS A 149 3.78 0.33 -1.68
CA CYS A 149 4.61 1.46 -1.33
C CYS A 149 6.05 1.03 -1.08
N THR A 150 6.99 1.90 -1.43
CA THR A 150 8.40 1.74 -1.05
C THR A 150 8.67 2.26 0.36
N HIS A 151 7.91 3.26 0.80
CA HIS A 151 8.01 3.91 2.10
C HIS A 151 6.62 4.15 2.69
N PHE A 152 6.53 4.18 4.01
CA PHE A 152 5.31 4.51 4.71
C PHE A 152 5.57 5.54 5.81
N ALA A 153 4.53 6.28 6.17
CA ALA A 153 4.54 7.24 7.26
C ALA A 153 3.31 7.01 8.14
N VAL A 154 3.52 6.99 9.46
CA VAL A 154 2.44 6.82 10.44
C VAL A 154 2.18 8.16 11.11
N LEU A 155 0.94 8.65 11.01
CA LEU A 155 0.50 9.88 11.65
C LEU A 155 -0.48 9.55 12.77
N LYS A 156 -0.26 10.12 13.97
CA LYS A 156 -1.17 9.99 15.12
C LYS A 156 -1.47 11.38 15.68
N ARG A 157 -2.75 11.77 15.69
CA ARG A 157 -3.22 13.07 16.22
C ARG A 157 -2.43 14.27 15.65
N GLY A 158 -2.11 14.24 14.35
CA GLY A 158 -1.38 15.29 13.66
C GLY A 158 0.15 15.23 13.78
N ASN A 159 0.71 14.28 14.54
CA ASN A 159 2.16 14.11 14.68
C ASN A 159 2.66 12.92 13.87
N LEU A 160 3.83 13.08 13.24
CA LEU A 160 4.54 11.99 12.57
C LEU A 160 5.18 11.09 13.61
N MET A 161 4.71 9.85 13.68
CA MET A 161 5.20 8.85 14.63
C MET A 161 6.35 8.03 14.05
N HIS A 162 6.28 7.74 12.76
CA HIS A 162 7.26 6.90 12.07
C HIS A 162 7.31 7.27 10.59
N ILE A 163 8.50 7.16 10.00
CA ILE A 163 8.73 7.21 8.57
C ILE A 163 9.89 6.27 8.24
N GLY A 164 9.72 5.44 7.22
CA GLY A 164 10.73 4.47 6.83
C GLY A 164 10.35 3.65 5.61
N PRO A 165 11.29 2.88 5.05
CA PRO A 165 10.99 1.97 3.96
C PRO A 165 10.11 0.82 4.47
N VAL A 166 9.21 0.34 3.62
CA VAL A 166 8.36 -0.82 3.91
C VAL A 166 9.21 -2.08 4.10
N ASP A 167 10.34 -2.18 3.42
CA ASP A 167 11.24 -3.33 3.52
C ASP A 167 11.91 -3.47 4.89
N ASP A 168 11.95 -2.41 5.71
CA ASP A 168 12.47 -2.50 7.08
C ASP A 168 11.48 -3.16 8.04
N VAL A 169 10.22 -3.34 7.60
CA VAL A 169 9.20 -4.02 8.38
C VAL A 169 9.59 -5.48 8.57
N GLY A 170 9.93 -5.83 9.81
CA GLY A 170 10.32 -7.20 10.17
C GLY A 170 11.74 -7.61 9.79
N LYS A 171 12.62 -6.68 9.40
CA LYS A 171 14.06 -6.98 9.31
C LYS A 171 14.58 -7.29 10.72
N GLY A 172 15.11 -8.50 10.89
CA GLY A 172 15.71 -8.97 12.16
C GLY A 172 14.79 -9.79 13.07
N GLU A 173 13.47 -9.85 12.80
CA GLU A 173 12.51 -10.63 13.60
C GLU A 173 11.80 -11.67 12.72
N GLU A 174 12.41 -12.83 12.55
CA GLU A 174 11.78 -14.01 11.93
C GLU A 174 11.04 -14.81 13.00
N ILE A 175 9.74 -15.04 12.84
CA ILE A 175 8.97 -15.90 13.74
C ILE A 175 8.73 -17.23 13.03
N VAL A 176 9.20 -18.32 13.62
CA VAL A 176 8.98 -19.67 13.09
C VAL A 176 7.87 -20.34 13.89
N GLU A 177 6.77 -20.65 13.21
CA GLU A 177 5.71 -21.50 13.73
C GLU A 177 6.10 -22.95 13.57
N VAL A 178 6.10 -23.70 14.67
CA VAL A 178 6.48 -25.11 14.69
C VAL A 178 5.51 -25.93 15.51
N GLN A 179 5.15 -27.09 14.97
CA GLN A 179 4.40 -28.13 15.67
C GLN A 179 5.05 -29.47 15.38
N ALA A 180 5.14 -30.32 16.40
CA ALA A 180 5.60 -31.69 16.27
C ALA A 180 4.93 -32.54 17.37
N TYR A 181 4.80 -33.84 17.11
CA TYR A 181 4.31 -34.80 18.11
C TYR A 181 5.47 -35.18 19.05
N HIS A 182 5.72 -34.35 20.05
CA HIS A 182 6.71 -34.60 21.09
C HIS A 182 6.34 -33.86 22.37
N ASP A 183 6.30 -34.55 23.50
CA ASP A 183 5.81 -34.00 24.78
C ASP A 183 6.67 -32.82 25.26
N ASP A 184 8.00 -32.91 25.08
CA ASP A 184 8.96 -31.88 25.51
C ASP A 184 9.37 -30.87 24.42
N LEU A 185 8.57 -30.72 23.35
CA LEU A 185 8.93 -29.83 22.23
C LEU A 185 9.30 -28.41 22.71
N GLY A 186 8.56 -27.86 23.68
CA GLY A 186 8.83 -26.52 24.21
C GLY A 186 10.21 -26.37 24.87
N VAL A 187 10.68 -27.39 25.58
CA VAL A 187 12.01 -27.41 26.23
C VAL A 187 13.09 -27.51 25.16
N LEU A 188 12.89 -28.39 24.18
CA LEU A 188 13.84 -28.58 23.08
C LEU A 188 14.01 -27.33 22.23
N LEU A 189 12.92 -26.59 21.99
CA LEU A 189 12.98 -25.30 21.31
C LEU A 189 13.81 -24.27 22.11
N GLN A 190 13.79 -24.29 23.45
CA GLN A 190 14.62 -23.40 24.27
C GLN A 190 16.11 -23.74 24.19
N GLU A 191 16.46 -25.01 23.95
CA GLU A 191 17.85 -25.43 23.81
C GLU A 191 18.48 -25.01 22.48
N PHE A 192 17.67 -24.70 21.47
CA PHE A 192 18.19 -24.21 20.20
C PHE A 192 18.81 -22.82 20.39
N VAL A 193 20.09 -22.68 20.06
CA VAL A 193 20.87 -21.44 20.27
C VAL A 193 20.22 -20.23 19.58
N GLY A 194 19.61 -20.47 18.41
CA GLY A 194 18.90 -19.46 17.63
C GLY A 194 17.52 -19.08 18.17
N SER A 195 17.03 -19.71 19.23
CA SER A 195 15.75 -19.35 19.84
C SER A 195 15.85 -18.10 20.71
N GLY A 196 14.98 -17.14 20.44
CA GLY A 196 14.66 -15.99 21.28
C GLY A 196 13.41 -16.25 22.12
N ILE A 197 12.40 -15.40 21.99
CA ILE A 197 11.13 -15.54 22.71
C ILE A 197 10.30 -16.67 22.10
N ILE A 198 9.85 -17.61 22.94
CA ILE A 198 8.96 -18.72 22.54
C ILE A 198 7.58 -18.50 23.15
N LYS A 199 6.53 -18.56 22.33
CA LYS A 199 5.12 -18.53 22.76
C LYS A 199 4.41 -19.76 22.23
N LYS A 200 3.38 -20.23 22.94
CA LYS A 200 2.50 -21.31 22.48
C LYS A 200 1.09 -20.77 22.31
N GLU A 201 0.56 -20.82 21.10
CA GLU A 201 -0.80 -20.39 20.76
C GLU A 201 -1.48 -21.48 19.93
N ASN A 202 -2.70 -21.87 20.30
CA ASN A 202 -3.51 -22.87 19.59
C ASN A 202 -2.77 -24.20 19.28
N GLY A 203 -1.86 -24.63 20.17
CA GLY A 203 -1.10 -25.87 19.99
C GLY A 203 0.14 -25.76 19.10
N VAL A 204 0.43 -24.57 18.56
CA VAL A 204 1.62 -24.27 17.75
C VAL A 204 2.59 -23.43 18.58
N PHE A 205 3.89 -23.74 18.51
CA PHE A 205 4.92 -22.90 19.09
C PHE A 205 5.37 -21.83 18.09
N GLN A 206 5.39 -20.58 18.51
CA GLN A 206 5.98 -19.46 17.78
C GLN A 206 7.34 -19.15 18.40
N VAL A 207 8.41 -19.38 17.64
CA VAL A 207 9.80 -19.13 18.04
C VAL A 207 10.29 -17.88 17.32
N MET A 208 10.56 -16.81 18.06
CA MET A 208 11.27 -15.66 17.52
C MET A 208 12.74 -16.03 17.36
N MET A 209 13.24 -16.00 16.13
CA MET A 209 14.61 -16.35 15.79
C MET A 209 15.56 -15.19 16.12
N LYS A 210 16.72 -15.51 16.68
CA LYS A 210 17.83 -14.55 16.81
C LYS A 210 18.42 -14.24 15.44
N GLU A 211 19.07 -13.09 15.34
CA GLU A 211 19.72 -12.63 14.11
C GLU A 211 20.69 -13.68 13.54
N GLY A 212 20.60 -13.91 12.23
CA GLY A 212 21.41 -14.91 11.51
C GLY A 212 20.87 -16.34 11.55
N PHE A 213 19.83 -16.64 12.33
CA PHE A 213 19.15 -17.94 12.34
C PHE A 213 17.83 -17.89 11.58
N HIS A 214 17.52 -18.96 10.87
CA HIS A 214 16.33 -19.08 10.04
C HIS A 214 15.57 -20.38 10.32
N SER A 215 14.35 -20.50 9.80
CA SER A 215 13.52 -21.72 9.92
C SER A 215 14.24 -23.01 9.53
N LYS A 216 15.13 -22.96 8.53
CA LYS A 216 15.96 -24.12 8.11
C LYS A 216 16.87 -24.64 9.22
N ASP A 217 17.41 -23.73 10.05
CA ASP A 217 18.37 -24.06 11.10
C ASP A 217 17.64 -24.71 12.27
N LEU A 218 16.46 -24.19 12.62
CA LEU A 218 15.57 -24.80 13.61
C LEU A 218 15.08 -26.18 13.15
N ASN A 219 14.69 -26.31 11.88
CA ASN A 219 14.25 -27.59 11.33
C ASN A 219 15.35 -28.65 11.37
N ARG A 220 16.59 -28.26 11.02
CA ARG A 220 17.74 -29.17 11.10
C ARG A 220 18.00 -29.61 12.54
N PHE A 221 17.97 -28.68 13.49
CA PHE A 221 18.14 -28.98 14.91
C PHE A 221 17.09 -29.99 15.42
N LEU A 222 15.81 -29.82 15.06
CA LEU A 222 14.76 -30.76 15.45
C LEU A 222 14.98 -32.14 14.82
N PHE A 223 15.35 -32.16 13.54
CA PHE A 223 15.62 -33.41 12.82
C PHE A 223 16.81 -34.17 13.39
N ASP A 224 17.90 -33.48 13.76
CA ASP A 224 19.08 -34.07 14.41
C ASP A 224 18.75 -34.71 15.77
N LYS A 225 17.67 -34.27 16.42
CA LYS A 225 17.11 -34.87 17.65
C LYS A 225 16.06 -35.96 17.39
N GLY A 226 15.85 -36.36 16.13
CA GLY A 226 14.86 -37.37 15.75
C GLY A 226 13.41 -36.85 15.74
N ILE A 227 13.20 -35.53 15.75
CA ILE A 227 11.88 -34.92 15.75
C ILE A 227 11.56 -34.40 14.36
N VAL A 228 10.44 -34.84 13.82
CA VAL A 228 9.91 -34.35 12.56
C VAL A 228 8.78 -33.36 12.85
N ALA A 229 8.95 -32.11 12.41
CA ALA A 229 7.90 -31.12 12.52
C ALA A 229 6.72 -31.49 11.62
N SER A 230 5.51 -31.55 12.19
CA SER A 230 4.26 -31.70 11.44
C SER A 230 3.82 -30.38 10.81
N HIS A 231 4.26 -29.25 11.35
CA HIS A 231 4.06 -27.91 10.80
C HIS A 231 5.33 -27.09 10.99
N LEU A 232 5.78 -26.42 9.92
CA LEU A 232 6.87 -25.47 9.96
C LEU A 232 6.55 -24.31 9.01
N ALA A 233 6.28 -23.13 9.55
CA ALA A 233 5.99 -21.94 8.76
C ALA A 233 6.80 -20.75 9.24
N THR A 234 7.38 -20.02 8.29
CA THR A 234 8.10 -18.77 8.60
C THR A 234 7.13 -17.61 8.44
N ARG A 235 6.93 -16.84 9.52
CA ARG A 235 6.20 -15.58 9.50
C ARG A 235 7.17 -14.43 9.68
N LYS A 236 7.13 -13.50 8.73
CA LYS A 236 7.72 -12.17 8.89
C LYS A 236 6.72 -11.27 9.61
N LYS A 237 7.24 -10.28 10.34
CA LYS A 237 6.40 -9.23 10.93
C LYS A 237 5.61 -8.52 9.83
N SER A 238 4.30 -8.34 10.03
CA SER A 238 3.47 -7.54 9.12
C SER A 238 3.56 -6.07 9.47
N LEU A 239 3.29 -5.21 8.48
CA LEU A 239 3.18 -3.77 8.68
C LEU A 239 2.09 -3.43 9.70
N GLU A 240 1.02 -4.22 9.74
CA GLU A 240 -0.07 -4.09 10.72
C GLU A 240 0.42 -4.26 12.16
N LYS A 241 1.23 -5.28 12.44
CA LYS A 241 1.76 -5.50 13.78
C LYS A 241 2.71 -4.37 14.20
N GLN A 242 3.61 -3.95 13.31
CA GLN A 242 4.51 -2.83 13.57
C GLN A 242 3.74 -1.52 13.79
N PHE A 243 2.67 -1.28 13.03
CA PHE A 243 1.80 -0.13 13.21
C PHE A 243 1.14 -0.12 14.60
N LEU A 244 0.64 -1.27 15.08
CA LEU A 244 0.06 -1.38 16.42
C LEU A 244 1.10 -1.12 17.53
N GLU A 245 2.33 -1.59 17.37
CA GLU A 245 3.43 -1.33 18.31
C GLU A 245 3.79 0.17 18.35
N ILE A 246 3.95 0.81 17.18
CA ILE A 246 4.18 2.27 17.07
C ILE A 246 3.07 3.06 17.77
N LEU A 247 1.82 2.61 17.66
CA LEU A 247 0.70 3.27 18.32
C LEU A 247 0.68 3.07 19.84
N ALA A 248 1.15 1.92 20.33
CA ALA A 248 1.19 1.54 21.74
C ALA A 248 2.32 2.25 22.50
N ASP A 249 3.49 2.42 21.88
CA ASP A 249 4.65 3.10 22.47
C ASP A 249 4.46 4.61 22.60
N ALA A 250 3.57 5.17 21.78
CA ALA A 250 3.24 6.59 21.75
C ALA A 250 2.27 7.05 22.87
N LYS A 251 2.53 6.64 24.11
CA LYS A 251 1.79 7.07 25.32
C LYS A 251 2.25 8.45 25.79
#